data_AF-A0A530AM53-F1
#
_entry.id   AF-A0A530AM53-F1
#
_cell.length_a   1.000
_cell.length_b   1.000
_cell.length_c   1.000
_cell.angle_alpha   90.00
_cell.angle_beta   90.00
_cell.angle_gamma   90.00
#
_symmetry.space_group_name_H-M   'P 1'
#
loop_
_entity.id
_entity.type
_entity.pdbx_description
1 polymer ?
#
loop_
_entity_poly.entity_id
_entity_poly.type
_entity_poly.pdbx_seq_one_letter_code
_entity_poly.pdbx_strand_id
1 'polypeptide(L)' 'MSEFFVVSNGRRFIESDLERMKVHIEKTVKLMVGMGSGVQITDASPELHEWLLELQRKYPPKFDWTFPEPGRRR' A
#
# COMPACT_ATOMS: atom_id res chain seq x y z
N MET A 1 3.43 -15.20 21.15
CA MET A 1 3.57 -13.81 20.66
C MET A 1 2.88 -13.76 19.31
N SER A 2 2.02 -12.78 19.06
CA SER A 2 1.33 -12.65 17.78
C SER A 2 2.27 -12.00 16.76
N GLU A 3 2.43 -12.62 15.60
CA GLU A 3 3.22 -12.07 14.49
C GLU A 3 2.27 -11.45 13.46
N PHE A 4 2.54 -10.21 13.06
CA PHE A 4 1.79 -9.48 12.04
C PHE A 4 2.54 -9.53 10.72
N PHE A 5 1.81 -9.62 9.60
CA PHE A 5 2.42 -9.65 8.29
C PHE A 5 1.75 -8.71 7.29
N VAL A 6 2.53 -8.30 6.30
CA VAL A 6 2.07 -7.60 5.09
C VAL A 6 2.82 -8.17 3.90
N VAL A 7 2.11 -8.39 2.79
CA VAL A 7 2.68 -8.80 1.52
C VAL A 7 2.61 -7.63 0.55
N SER A 8 3.77 -7.18 0.08
CA SER A 8 3.88 -6.15 -0.94
C SER A 8 4.84 -6.58 -2.05
N ASN A 9 4.41 -6.44 -3.30
CA ASN A 9 5.19 -6.83 -4.49
C ASN A 9 5.77 -8.26 -4.40
N GLY A 10 4.98 -9.20 -3.87
CA GLY A 10 5.38 -10.61 -3.68
C GLY A 10 6.38 -10.86 -2.54
N ARG A 11 6.75 -9.82 -1.77
CA ARG A 11 7.57 -9.95 -0.57
C ARG A 11 6.71 -9.89 0.68
N ARG A 12 6.89 -10.85 1.58
CA ARG A 12 6.24 -10.88 2.89
C ARG A 12 7.14 -10.21 3.94
N PHE A 13 6.59 -9.21 4.60
CA PHE A 13 7.18 -8.52 5.73
C PHE A 13 6.47 -9.01 7.00
N ILE A 14 7.23 -9.33 8.05
CA ILE A 14 6.71 -9.85 9.30
C ILE A 14 7.28 -9.01 10.44
N GLU A 15 6.43 -8.63 11.39
CA GLU A 15 6.81 -7.90 12.60
C GLU A 15 6.07 -8.44 13.82
N SER A 16 6.72 -8.38 14.98
CA SER A 16 6.11 -8.79 16.25
C SER A 16 5.30 -7.69 16.94
N ASP A 17 5.37 -6.47 16.40
CA ASP A 17 4.72 -5.28 16.95
C ASP A 17 3.90 -4.57 15.85
N LEU A 18 2.59 -4.49 16.09
CA LEU A 18 1.62 -3.90 15.17
C LEU A 18 1.90 -2.42 14.89
N GLU A 19 2.25 -1.65 15.93
CA GLU A 19 2.48 -0.21 15.79
C GLU A 19 3.78 0.07 15.05
N ARG A 20 4.82 -0.74 15.30
CA ARG A 20 6.05 -0.68 14.48
C ARG A 20 5.77 -1.00 13.02
N MET A 21 4.98 -2.03 12.74
CA MET A 21 4.59 -2.39 11.37
C MET A 21 3.86 -1.24 10.68
N LYS A 22 2.87 -0.63 11.34
CA LYS A 22 2.14 0.54 10.84
C LYS A 22 3.06 1.70 10.50
N VAL A 23 3.99 2.05 11.40
CA VAL A 23 4.96 3.12 11.18
C VAL A 23 5.87 2.83 9.98
N HIS A 24 6.33 1.58 9.82
CA HIS A 24 7.14 1.19 8.65
C HIS A 24 6.36 1.28 7.34
N ILE A 25 5.12 0.80 7.31
CA ILE A 25 4.27 0.85 6.12
C ILE A 25 3.94 2.30 5.78
N GLU A 26 3.53 3.13 6.74
CA GLU A 26 3.21 4.54 6.48
C GLU A 26 4.42 5.31 5.95
N LYS A 27 5.62 5.12 6.53
CA LYS A 27 6.85 5.74 6.00
C LYS A 27 7.11 5.32 4.56
N THR A 28 6.93 4.03 4.26
CA THR A 28 7.14 3.47 2.92
C THR A 28 6.13 4.05 1.91
N VAL A 29 4.85 4.05 2.26
CA VAL A 29 3.78 4.63 1.42
C VAL A 29 4.03 6.12 1.18
N LYS A 30 4.32 6.88 2.24
CA LYS A 30 4.62 8.31 2.13
C LYS A 30 5.81 8.59 1.21
N LEU A 31 6.88 7.81 1.32
CA LEU A 31 8.06 7.94 0.47
C LEU A 31 7.70 7.65 -1.00
N MET A 32 7.03 6.53 -1.26
CA MET A 32 6.66 6.11 -2.63
C MET A 32 5.71 7.11 -3.29
N VAL A 33 4.70 7.61 -2.57
CA VAL A 33 3.78 8.65 -3.05
C VAL A 33 4.51 9.99 -3.25
N GLY A 34 5.49 10.31 -2.40
CA GLY A 34 6.39 11.44 -2.59
C GLY A 34 7.18 11.35 -3.90
N MET A 35 7.63 10.15 -4.26
CA MET A 35 8.33 9.84 -5.52
C MET A 35 7.39 9.69 -6.73
N GLY A 36 6.07 9.88 -6.55
CA GLY A 36 5.09 9.72 -7.63
C GLY A 36 4.67 8.28 -7.92
N SER A 37 5.08 7.33 -7.08
CA SER A 37 4.72 5.91 -7.18
C SER A 37 3.69 5.50 -6.11
N GLY A 38 3.24 4.25 -6.14
CA GLY A 38 2.34 3.66 -5.15
C GLY A 38 2.95 2.41 -4.52
N VAL A 39 2.35 1.94 -3.43
CA VAL A 39 2.67 0.64 -2.82
C VAL A 39 1.51 -0.30 -3.09
N GLN A 40 1.79 -1.44 -3.72
CA GLN A 40 0.81 -2.50 -3.88
C GLN A 40 0.93 -3.46 -2.70
N ILE A 41 -0.11 -3.52 -1.87
CA ILE A 41 -0.27 -4.51 -0.80
C ILE A 41 -1.28 -5.52 -1.30
N THR A 42 -0.88 -6.79 -1.39
CA THR A 42 -1.70 -7.87 -1.93
C THR A 42 -2.36 -8.72 -0.84
N ASP A 43 -1.75 -8.75 0.34
CA ASP A 43 -2.23 -9.53 1.48
C ASP A 43 -1.71 -8.90 2.79
N ALA A 44 -2.44 -9.04 3.88
CA ALA A 44 -2.09 -8.47 5.17
C ALA A 44 -2.80 -9.19 6.32
N SER A 45 -2.24 -9.06 7.52
CA SER A 45 -2.92 -9.44 8.76
C SER A 45 -4.26 -8.69 8.91
N PRO A 46 -5.35 -9.35 9.35
CA PRO A 46 -6.68 -8.73 9.48
C PRO A 46 -6.69 -7.45 10.32
N GLU A 47 -5.84 -7.37 11.35
CA GLU A 47 -5.68 -6.22 12.24
C GLU A 47 -5.16 -4.96 11.54
N LEU A 48 -4.58 -5.11 10.34
CA LEU A 48 -4.09 -4.01 9.52
C LEU A 48 -5.10 -3.55 8.47
N HIS A 49 -6.16 -4.31 8.17
CA HIS A 49 -7.05 -4.04 7.04
C HIS A 49 -7.72 -2.66 7.10
N GLU A 50 -8.44 -2.34 8.19
CA GLU A 50 -9.10 -1.03 8.34
C GLU A 50 -8.08 0.11 8.26
N TRP A 51 -6.95 -0.05 8.94
CA TRP A 51 -5.88 0.94 8.94
C TRP A 51 -5.27 1.15 7.54
N LEU A 52 -5.08 0.09 6.76
CA LEU A 52 -4.57 0.19 5.39
C LEU A 52 -5.54 0.91 4.46
N LEU A 53 -6.85 0.70 4.63
CA LEU A 53 -7.88 1.41 3.89
C LEU A 53 -7.88 2.91 4.21
N GLU A 54 -7.72 3.28 5.48
CA GLU A 54 -7.55 4.67 5.89
C GLU A 54 -6.25 5.28 5.33
N LEU A 55 -5.15 4.52 5.36
CA LEU A 55 -3.87 4.94 4.82
C LEU A 55 -3.95 5.23 3.31
N GLN A 56 -4.67 4.40 2.55
CA GLN A 56 -4.92 4.62 1.12
C GLN A 56 -5.68 5.92 0.87
N ARG A 57 -6.68 6.25 1.70
CA ARG A 57 -7.43 7.51 1.61
C ARG A 57 -6.55 8.72 1.94
N LYS A 58 -5.65 8.58 2.91
CA LYS A 58 -4.71 9.63 3.34
C LYS A 58 -3.63 9.91 2.30
N TYR A 59 -3.16 8.88 1.61
CA TYR A 59 -2.13 8.97 0.57
C TYR A 59 -2.66 8.40 -0.76
N PRO A 60 -3.56 9.14 -1.44
CA PRO A 60 -4.07 8.69 -2.72
C PRO A 60 -2.91 8.56 -3.72
N PRO A 61 -2.87 7.50 -4.53
CA PRO A 61 -1.87 7.36 -5.57
C PRO A 61 -1.98 8.55 -6.54
N LYS A 62 -0.84 9.16 -6.86
CA LYS A 62 -0.78 10.29 -7.82
C LYS A 62 -1.03 9.88 -9.28
N PHE A 63 -1.26 8.59 -9.53
CA PHE A 63 -1.52 8.09 -10.87
C PHE A 63 -3.02 8.11 -11.15
N ASP A 64 -3.41 9.06 -12.00
CA ASP A 64 -4.69 9.09 -12.68
C ASP A 64 -4.69 7.95 -13.70
N TRP A 65 -5.43 6.87 -13.43
CA TRP A 65 -5.61 5.77 -14.40
C TRP A 65 -6.62 6.23 -15.46
N THR A 66 -6.18 7.01 -16.44
CA THR A 66 -6.97 7.18 -17.67
C THR A 66 -6.78 5.94 -18.53
N PHE A 67 -7.79 5.07 -18.59
CA PHE A 67 -7.87 4.03 -19.62
C PHE A 67 -7.84 4.71 -21.00
N PRO A 68 -6.97 4.30 -21.94
CA PRO A 68 -7.10 4.76 -23.31
C PRO A 68 -8.45 4.25 -23.84
N GLU A 69 -9.36 5.17 -24.20
CA GLU A 69 -10.59 4.80 -24.89
C GLU A 69 -10.22 4.00 -26.15
N PRO A 70 -10.79 2.80 -26.35
CA PRO A 70 -10.52 1.99 -27.53
C PRO A 70 -11.25 2.62 -28.73
N GLY A 71 -10.64 3.63 -29.35
CA GLY A 71 -11.29 4.34 -30.46
C GLY A 71 -10.39 5.15 -31.39
N ARG A 72 -9.14 5.45 -31.04
CA ARG A 72 -8.23 6.20 -31.93
C ARG A 72 -7.25 5.28 -32.65
N ARG A 73 -7.76 4.45 -33.56
CA ARG A 73 -6.96 3.99 -34.70
C ARG A 73 -7.05 5.09 -35.77
N ARG A 74 -5.92 5.76 -36.01
CA ARG A 74 -5.72 6.57 -37.23
C ARG A 74 -5.72 5.67 -38.45
#